data_AF-A0A382GD06-F1
#
_entry.id   AF-A0A382GD06-F1
#
_cell.length_a   1.000
_cell.length_b   1.000
_cell.length_c   1.000
_cell.angle_alpha   90.00
_cell.angle_beta   90.00
_cell.angle_gamma   90.00
#
_symmetry.space_group_name_H-M   'P 1'
#
loop_
_entity.id
_entity.type
_entity.pdbx_description
1 polymer ?
#
loop_
_entity_poly.entity_id
_entity_poly.type
_entity_poly.pdbx_seq_one_letter_code
_entity_poly.pdbx_strand_id
1 'polypeptide(L)'
;MNMLIYDENSILRIRKPNGLEFSFENTDRPDLGFEFDVLIYDDIEVKILKWEDGKSFDQQTKDPLTETDKDSIETYIENSEPPMGSNLNQQYSQQLVDICRSNTEDEAQRYDFDNFTECVYAGREGSKHPFRSNARRVLEYSDALYCVYYQVADEIRQTREDTLKPFEEYFALLPSPMQFPDSDNRVR
;
A
#
# COMPACT_ATOMS: atom_id res chain seq x y z
N MET A 1 -3.79 14.82 -0.44
CA MET A 1 -2.85 15.71 0.27
C MET A 1 -1.48 15.40 -0.28
N ASN A 2 -0.67 16.42 -0.56
CA ASN A 2 0.68 16.22 -1.08
C ASN A 2 1.60 15.79 0.05
N MET A 3 2.66 15.06 -0.28
CA MET A 3 3.63 14.59 0.71
C MET A 3 5.03 14.81 0.18
N LEU A 4 5.92 15.26 1.06
CA LEU A 4 7.36 15.19 0.85
C LEU A 4 8.05 14.80 2.16
N ILE A 5 8.72 13.66 2.14
CA ILE A 5 9.51 13.17 3.28
C ILE A 5 10.94 12.95 2.80
N TYR A 6 11.88 13.60 3.47
CA TYR A 6 13.30 13.32 3.32
C TYR A 6 13.83 12.84 4.66
N ASP A 7 14.25 11.58 4.72
CA ASP A 7 14.70 10.93 5.96
C ASP A 7 16.22 10.95 6.13
N GLU A 8 16.68 10.51 7.31
CA GLU A 8 18.09 10.46 7.68
C GLU A 8 18.91 9.46 6.83
N ASN A 9 18.25 8.57 6.10
CA ASN A 9 18.87 7.56 5.25
C ASN A 9 18.98 8.03 3.79
N SER A 10 18.78 9.33 3.54
CA SER A 10 18.79 9.92 2.19
C SER A 10 17.71 9.31 1.28
N ILE A 11 16.57 8.93 1.85
CA ILE A 11 15.40 8.49 1.10
C ILE A 11 14.44 9.68 0.96
N LEU A 12 14.13 10.02 -0.28
CA LEU A 12 13.13 11.02 -0.63
C LEU A 12 11.83 10.31 -1.04
N ARG A 13 10.72 10.60 -0.36
CA ARG A 13 9.38 10.09 -0.69
C ARG A 13 8.48 11.24 -1.06
N ILE A 14 7.75 11.11 -2.16
CA ILE A 14 6.86 12.14 -2.69
C ILE A 14 5.48 11.54 -2.96
N ARG A 15 4.42 12.24 -2.53
CA ARG A 15 3.03 11.99 -2.94
C ARG A 15 2.51 13.19 -3.70
N LYS A 16 2.01 12.95 -4.91
CA LYS A 16 1.39 13.95 -5.79
C LYS A 16 -0.09 14.16 -5.45
N PRO A 17 -0.71 15.24 -5.95
CA PRO A 17 -2.14 15.53 -5.70
C PRO A 17 -3.09 14.41 -6.15
N ASN A 18 -2.73 13.70 -7.21
CA ASN A 18 -3.50 12.57 -7.74
C ASN A 18 -3.32 11.27 -6.93
N GLY A 19 -2.52 11.29 -5.86
CA GLY A 19 -2.25 10.11 -5.02
C GLY A 19 -1.09 9.23 -5.49
N LEU A 20 -0.39 9.60 -6.58
CA LEU A 20 0.82 8.89 -7.00
C LEU A 20 1.93 9.08 -5.96
N GLU A 21 2.45 7.97 -5.47
CA GLU A 21 3.55 7.89 -4.51
C GLU A 21 4.78 7.26 -5.16
N PHE A 22 5.94 7.86 -4.91
CA PHE A 22 7.22 7.31 -5.36
C PHE A 22 8.34 7.73 -4.42
N SER A 23 9.44 6.97 -4.47
CA SER A 23 10.61 7.22 -3.65
C SER A 23 11.90 7.13 -4.45
N PHE A 24 12.89 7.90 -4.01
CA PHE A 24 14.26 7.81 -4.47
C PHE A 24 15.16 7.42 -3.30
N GLU A 25 16.01 6.42 -3.52
CA GLU A 25 17.00 5.98 -2.55
C GLU A 25 18.35 6.67 -2.82
N ASN A 26 19.15 6.87 -1.78
CA ASN A 26 20.50 7.44 -1.88
C ASN A 26 20.52 8.79 -2.64
N THR A 27 19.54 9.63 -2.37
CA THR A 27 19.35 10.90 -3.09
C THR A 27 19.86 12.07 -2.27
N ASP A 28 20.49 13.01 -2.97
CA ASP A 28 20.90 14.27 -2.38
C ASP A 28 19.68 15.03 -1.84
N ARG A 29 19.90 15.84 -0.82
CA ARG A 29 18.86 16.68 -0.23
C ARG A 29 18.23 17.58 -1.30
N PRO A 30 16.89 17.68 -1.37
CA PRO A 30 16.26 18.58 -2.32
C PRO A 30 16.58 20.04 -1.99
N ASP A 31 16.86 20.83 -3.02
CA ASP A 31 17.11 22.26 -2.88
C ASP A 31 15.78 23.01 -2.77
N LEU A 32 15.38 23.29 -1.52
CA LEU A 32 14.12 23.95 -1.19
C LEU A 32 14.30 25.40 -0.71
N GLY A 33 15.53 25.93 -0.77
CA GLY A 33 15.83 27.29 -0.30
C GLY A 33 15.91 27.46 1.22
N PHE A 34 15.88 26.37 2.00
CA PHE A 34 16.11 26.35 3.44
C PHE A 34 16.87 25.09 3.87
N GLU A 35 17.51 25.13 5.03
CA GLU A 35 18.30 24.01 5.55
C GLU A 35 17.44 23.04 6.37
N PHE A 36 17.72 21.74 6.26
CA PHE A 36 17.11 20.65 7.05
C PHE A 36 17.92 19.37 6.83
N ASP A 37 18.18 18.57 7.87
CA ASP A 37 18.69 17.20 7.71
C ASP A 37 17.56 16.20 7.45
N VAL A 38 16.42 16.40 8.12
CA VAL A 38 15.19 15.60 7.93
C VAL A 38 14.02 16.54 7.73
N LEU A 39 13.14 16.20 6.80
CA LEU A 39 11.95 16.99 6.46
C LEU A 39 10.74 16.07 6.38
N ILE A 40 9.66 16.45 7.05
CA ILE A 40 8.37 15.76 6.96
C ILE A 40 7.30 16.80 6.65
N TYR A 41 6.69 16.63 5.48
CA TYR A 41 5.50 17.34 5.04
C TYR A 41 4.45 16.27 4.69
N ASP A 42 3.60 15.94 5.66
CA ASP A 42 2.45 15.01 5.54
C ASP A 42 1.44 15.32 6.66
N ASP A 43 1.07 14.33 7.48
CA ASP A 43 0.26 14.50 8.70
C ASP A 43 0.90 15.43 9.74
N ILE A 44 2.24 15.51 9.73
CA ILE A 44 3.02 16.44 10.54
C ILE A 44 3.89 17.30 9.61
N GLU A 45 3.99 18.58 9.91
CA GLU A 45 4.69 19.58 9.09
C GLU A 45 5.89 20.12 9.86
N VAL A 46 7.01 19.40 9.82
CA VAL A 46 8.21 19.71 10.61
C VAL A 46 9.50 19.49 9.83
N LYS A 47 10.54 20.24 10.20
CA LYS A 47 11.92 20.01 9.78
C LYS A 47 12.84 19.84 10.98
N ILE A 48 13.91 19.08 10.80
CA ILE A 48 14.99 18.94 11.77
C ILE A 48 16.23 19.50 11.10
N LEU A 49 16.78 20.60 11.62
CA LEU A 49 17.94 21.27 11.02
C LEU A 49 19.21 20.43 11.08
N LYS A 50 19.39 19.70 12.18
CA LYS A 50 20.55 18.86 12.43
C LYS A 50 20.12 17.56 13.09
N TRP A 51 20.28 16.44 12.40
CA TRP A 51 19.97 15.13 12.97
C TRP A 51 21.02 14.75 14.01
N GLU A 52 20.57 14.34 15.20
CA GLU A 52 21.46 13.85 16.25
C GLU A 52 21.44 12.31 16.31
N ASP A 53 22.58 11.69 15.99
CA ASP A 53 22.75 10.24 16.06
C ASP A 53 22.51 9.71 17.49
N GLY A 54 21.73 8.63 17.58
CA GLY A 54 21.40 7.96 18.85
C GLY A 54 20.15 8.50 19.56
N LYS A 55 19.49 9.54 19.04
CA LYS A 55 18.16 9.98 19.46
C LYS A 55 17.09 9.43 18.52
N SER A 56 15.93 9.05 19.07
CA SER A 56 14.76 8.72 18.25
C SER A 56 14.14 10.00 17.67
N PHE A 57 13.37 9.87 16.58
CA PHE A 57 12.66 10.98 15.95
C PHE A 57 11.92 11.87 16.96
N ASP A 58 11.19 11.29 17.91
CA ASP A 58 10.44 12.03 18.93
C ASP A 58 11.32 12.90 19.83
N GLN A 59 12.57 12.50 20.06
CA GLN A 59 13.54 13.20 20.90
C GLN A 59 14.35 14.26 20.14
N GLN A 60 14.22 14.32 18.81
CA GLN A 60 14.86 15.34 18.00
C GLN A 60 14.19 16.70 18.19
N THR A 61 14.98 17.77 18.09
CA THR A 61 14.48 19.14 18.00
C THR A 61 13.81 19.34 16.65
N LYS A 62 12.49 19.58 16.67
CA LYS A 62 11.66 19.79 15.49
C LYS A 62 11.30 21.26 15.40
N ASP A 63 11.59 21.85 14.26
CA ASP A 63 11.12 23.18 13.91
C ASP A 63 9.88 23.07 13.02
N PRO A 64 8.79 23.78 13.31
CA PRO A 64 7.60 23.77 12.46
C PRO A 64 7.92 24.39 11.10
N LEU A 65 7.28 23.88 10.05
CA LEU A 65 7.40 24.46 8.71
C LEU A 65 6.68 25.81 8.64
N THR A 66 7.37 26.82 8.12
CA THR A 66 6.77 28.12 7.82
C THR A 66 5.97 28.06 6.51
N GLU A 67 5.06 29.01 6.29
CA GLU A 67 4.29 29.05 5.04
C GLU A 67 5.21 29.15 3.80
N THR A 68 6.33 29.88 3.89
CA THR A 68 7.32 29.95 2.81
C THR A 68 8.03 28.60 2.56
N ASP A 69 8.29 27.82 3.60
CA ASP A 69 8.83 26.47 3.44
C ASP A 69 7.83 25.58 2.70
N LYS A 70 6.54 25.65 3.08
CA LYS A 70 5.46 24.88 2.46
C LYS A 70 5.26 25.24 0.99
N ASP A 71 5.24 26.52 0.65
CA ASP A 71 5.14 26.97 -0.75
C ASP A 71 6.29 26.41 -1.61
N SER A 72 7.50 26.35 -1.04
CA SER A 72 8.69 25.82 -1.71
C SER A 72 8.62 24.30 -1.87
N ILE A 73 8.13 23.59 -0.85
CA ILE A 73 7.87 22.15 -0.89
C ILE A 73 6.82 21.82 -1.95
N GLU A 74 5.71 22.54 -1.97
CA GLU A 74 4.62 22.31 -2.93
C GLU A 74 5.10 22.53 -4.37
N THR A 75 5.86 23.62 -4.60
CA THR A 75 6.48 23.88 -5.90
C THR A 75 7.42 22.74 -6.31
N TYR A 76 8.20 22.19 -5.37
CA TYR A 76 9.08 21.04 -5.65
C TYR A 76 8.28 19.78 -5.97
N ILE A 77 7.23 19.50 -5.19
CA ILE A 77 6.33 18.37 -5.44
C ILE A 77 5.74 18.50 -6.82
N GLU A 78 5.19 19.64 -7.22
CA GLU A 78 4.61 19.85 -8.55
C GLU A 78 5.60 19.53 -9.68
N ASN A 79 6.84 20.02 -9.57
CA ASN A 79 7.87 19.87 -10.59
C ASN A 79 8.63 18.54 -10.56
N SER A 80 8.49 17.73 -9.51
CA SER A 80 9.19 16.44 -9.42
C SER A 80 8.66 15.45 -10.47
N GLU A 81 9.56 14.71 -11.11
CA GLU A 81 9.18 13.64 -12.05
C GLU A 81 9.30 12.28 -11.37
N PRO A 82 8.28 11.40 -11.48
CA PRO A 82 8.39 10.06 -10.93
C PRO A 82 9.49 9.26 -11.66
N PRO A 83 10.14 8.30 -10.98
CA PRO A 83 11.12 7.43 -11.62
C PRO A 83 10.49 6.60 -12.73
N MET A 84 11.31 6.14 -13.68
CA MET A 84 10.83 5.42 -14.85
C MET A 84 10.04 4.17 -14.44
N GLY A 85 8.80 4.06 -14.90
CA GLY A 85 7.88 2.98 -14.55
C GLY A 85 6.96 3.29 -13.36
N SER A 86 7.21 4.34 -12.58
CA SER A 86 6.29 4.76 -11.52
C SER A 86 5.17 5.61 -12.08
N ASN A 87 3.98 5.03 -12.17
CA ASN A 87 2.73 5.72 -12.50
C ASN A 87 1.58 5.18 -11.64
N LEU A 88 0.45 5.90 -11.64
CA LEU A 88 -0.68 5.56 -10.79
C LEU A 88 -1.28 4.19 -11.14
N ASN A 89 -1.29 3.81 -12.43
CA ASN A 89 -1.80 2.53 -12.90
C ASN A 89 -1.02 1.36 -12.28
N GLN A 90 0.31 1.46 -12.25
CA GLN A 90 1.19 0.45 -11.65
C GLN A 90 1.03 0.42 -10.13
N GLN A 91 0.94 1.59 -9.48
CA GLN A 91 0.69 1.68 -8.04
C GLN A 91 -0.62 0.97 -7.66
N TYR A 92 -1.73 1.29 -8.33
CA TYR A 92 -3.02 0.67 -8.06
C TYR A 92 -3.01 -0.84 -8.34
N SER A 93 -2.38 -1.26 -9.44
CA SER A 93 -2.26 -2.68 -9.79
C SER A 93 -1.47 -3.46 -8.73
N GLN A 94 -0.41 -2.86 -8.19
CA GLN A 94 0.41 -3.44 -7.13
C GLN A 94 -0.35 -3.52 -5.80
N GLN A 95 -1.00 -2.42 -5.40
CA GLN A 95 -1.82 -2.38 -4.19
C GLN A 95 -2.95 -3.42 -4.22
N LEU A 96 -3.64 -3.56 -5.35
CA LEU A 96 -4.71 -4.55 -5.51
C LEU A 96 -4.20 -5.99 -5.40
N VAL A 97 -3.03 -6.32 -5.97
CA VAL A 97 -2.50 -7.69 -5.88
C VAL A 97 -2.03 -8.02 -4.47
N ASP A 98 -1.46 -7.05 -3.76
CA ASP A 98 -1.03 -7.23 -2.38
C ASP A 98 -2.22 -7.44 -1.44
N ILE A 99 -3.32 -6.72 -1.67
CA ILE A 99 -4.61 -6.96 -1.01
C ILE A 99 -5.13 -8.36 -1.33
N CYS A 100 -5.09 -8.79 -2.60
CA CYS A 100 -5.57 -10.11 -2.97
C CYS A 100 -4.78 -11.21 -2.24
N ARG A 101 -3.45 -11.07 -2.18
CA ARG A 101 -2.56 -11.99 -1.45
C ARG A 101 -2.86 -11.99 0.05
N SER A 102 -3.07 -10.82 0.66
CA SER A 102 -3.43 -10.75 2.08
C SER A 102 -4.76 -11.46 2.33
N ASN A 103 -5.78 -11.19 1.51
CA ASN A 103 -7.11 -11.79 1.67
C ASN A 103 -7.09 -13.32 1.52
N THR A 104 -6.26 -13.88 0.62
CA THR A 104 -6.13 -15.34 0.49
C THR A 104 -5.49 -15.98 1.72
N GLU A 105 -4.50 -15.30 2.29
CA GLU A 105 -3.82 -15.77 3.50
C GLU A 105 -4.74 -15.65 4.72
N ASP A 106 -5.47 -14.55 4.85
CA ASP A 106 -6.46 -14.33 5.90
C ASP A 106 -7.58 -15.38 5.84
N GLU A 107 -8.05 -15.71 4.64
CA GLU A 107 -9.07 -16.75 4.46
C GLU A 107 -8.51 -18.15 4.79
N ALA A 108 -7.26 -18.45 4.47
CA ALA A 108 -6.62 -19.70 4.89
C ALA A 108 -6.55 -19.80 6.42
N GLN A 109 -6.11 -18.73 7.09
CA GLN A 109 -6.01 -18.67 8.55
C GLN A 109 -7.38 -18.78 9.25
N ARG A 110 -8.45 -18.24 8.64
CA ARG A 110 -9.83 -18.38 9.17
C ARG A 110 -10.31 -19.82 9.28
N TYR A 111 -9.73 -20.73 8.51
CA TYR A 111 -10.02 -22.17 8.58
C TYR A 111 -8.94 -22.97 9.32
N ASP A 112 -8.11 -22.30 10.12
CA ASP A 112 -7.03 -22.88 10.91
C ASP A 112 -5.93 -23.56 10.06
N PHE A 113 -5.71 -23.09 8.82
CA PHE A 113 -4.54 -23.49 8.03
C PHE A 113 -3.36 -22.56 8.31
N ASP A 114 -2.15 -23.10 8.30
CA ASP A 114 -0.91 -22.34 8.56
C ASP A 114 -0.64 -21.31 7.45
N ASN A 115 -1.00 -21.63 6.20
CA ASN A 115 -0.82 -20.79 5.03
C ASN A 115 -1.65 -21.29 3.83
N PHE A 116 -1.69 -20.50 2.76
CA PHE A 116 -2.39 -20.88 1.53
C PHE A 116 -1.81 -22.12 0.85
N THR A 117 -0.51 -22.39 0.99
CA THR A 117 0.13 -23.60 0.42
C THR A 117 -0.45 -24.87 1.06
N GLU A 118 -0.83 -24.81 2.34
CA GLU A 118 -1.53 -25.91 2.98
C GLU A 118 -2.89 -26.20 2.37
N CYS A 119 -3.67 -25.15 2.10
CA CYS A 119 -4.95 -25.26 1.41
C CYS A 119 -4.79 -25.95 0.05
N VAL A 120 -3.72 -25.66 -0.70
CA VAL A 120 -3.47 -26.27 -2.01
C VAL A 120 -3.33 -27.79 -1.92
N TYR A 121 -2.46 -28.31 -1.04
CA TYR A 121 -2.29 -29.76 -0.94
C TYR A 121 -3.44 -30.46 -0.21
N ALA A 122 -4.10 -29.78 0.74
CA ALA A 122 -5.23 -30.32 1.48
C ALA A 122 -6.51 -30.37 0.64
N GLY A 123 -6.74 -29.34 -0.19
CA GLY A 123 -7.92 -29.18 -1.04
C GLY A 123 -7.88 -29.93 -2.36
N ARG A 124 -6.68 -30.36 -2.80
CA ARG A 124 -6.49 -31.09 -4.07
C ARG A 124 -7.47 -32.25 -4.24
N GLU A 125 -7.75 -32.57 -5.50
CA GLU A 125 -8.58 -33.71 -5.83
C GLU A 125 -8.00 -35.02 -5.27
N GLY A 126 -8.86 -35.89 -4.75
CA GLY A 126 -8.46 -37.15 -4.12
C GLY A 126 -7.76 -37.03 -2.76
N SER A 127 -7.65 -35.83 -2.19
CA SER A 127 -7.08 -35.63 -0.85
C SER A 127 -7.88 -36.35 0.25
N LYS A 128 -7.16 -36.93 1.20
CA LYS A 128 -7.70 -37.52 2.42
C LYS A 128 -7.52 -36.60 3.65
N HIS A 129 -7.13 -35.35 3.44
CA HIS A 129 -6.96 -34.39 4.53
C HIS A 129 -8.29 -34.21 5.29
N PRO A 130 -8.31 -34.23 6.64
CA PRO A 130 -9.53 -34.08 7.42
C PRO A 130 -10.31 -32.80 7.08
N PHE A 131 -9.58 -31.70 6.82
CA PHE A 131 -10.15 -30.38 6.51
C PHE A 131 -10.21 -30.07 5.01
N ARG A 132 -10.15 -31.07 4.13
CA ARG A 132 -10.13 -30.87 2.65
C ARG A 132 -11.29 -30.00 2.12
N SER A 133 -12.46 -30.05 2.74
CA SER A 133 -13.62 -29.26 2.32
C SER A 133 -13.42 -27.77 2.62
N ASN A 134 -12.82 -27.45 3.76
CA ASN A 134 -12.48 -26.07 4.12
C ASN A 134 -11.39 -25.55 3.19
N ALA A 135 -10.35 -26.35 2.95
CA ALA A 135 -9.29 -26.01 2.00
C ALA A 135 -9.84 -25.70 0.60
N ARG A 136 -10.82 -26.48 0.11
CA ARG A 136 -11.49 -26.19 -1.18
C ARG A 136 -12.22 -24.87 -1.19
N ARG A 137 -12.89 -24.49 -0.10
CA ARG A 137 -13.55 -23.17 0.00
C ARG A 137 -12.54 -22.02 -0.08
N VAL A 138 -11.38 -22.15 0.56
CA VAL A 138 -10.29 -21.17 0.44
C VAL A 138 -9.80 -21.07 -1.01
N LEU A 139 -9.63 -22.21 -1.69
CA LEU A 139 -9.23 -22.24 -3.10
C LEU A 139 -10.31 -21.64 -4.02
N GLU A 140 -11.58 -21.92 -3.79
CA GLU A 140 -12.72 -21.35 -4.53
C GLU A 140 -12.80 -19.83 -4.33
N TYR A 141 -12.61 -19.34 -3.11
CA TYR A 141 -12.54 -17.91 -2.83
C TYR A 141 -11.35 -17.25 -3.55
N SER A 142 -10.17 -17.85 -3.44
CA SER A 142 -8.97 -17.37 -4.12
C SER A 142 -9.17 -17.29 -5.64
N ASP A 143 -9.77 -18.31 -6.24
CA ASP A 143 -10.04 -18.32 -7.69
C ASP A 143 -11.00 -17.18 -8.09
N ALA A 144 -12.10 -17.01 -7.36
CA ALA A 144 -13.05 -15.93 -7.60
C ALA A 144 -12.40 -14.54 -7.44
N LEU A 145 -11.57 -14.36 -6.40
CA LEU A 145 -10.84 -13.13 -6.14
C LEU A 145 -9.88 -12.78 -7.26
N TYR A 146 -9.03 -13.73 -7.68
CA TYR A 146 -8.06 -13.51 -8.75
C TYR A 146 -8.74 -13.30 -10.11
N CYS A 147 -9.86 -13.97 -10.38
CA CYS A 147 -10.66 -13.74 -11.59
C CYS A 147 -11.12 -12.28 -11.72
N VAL A 148 -11.66 -11.71 -10.63
CA VAL A 148 -12.10 -10.30 -10.63
C VAL A 148 -10.89 -9.36 -10.65
N TYR A 149 -9.84 -9.65 -9.87
CA TYR A 149 -8.61 -8.88 -9.87
C TYR A 149 -8.03 -8.73 -11.28
N TYR A 150 -7.93 -9.81 -12.07
CA TYR A 150 -7.35 -9.71 -13.41
C TYR A 150 -8.17 -8.80 -14.35
N GLN A 151 -9.50 -8.80 -14.20
CA GLN A 151 -10.37 -7.90 -14.97
C GLN A 151 -10.15 -6.44 -14.57
N VAL A 152 -10.13 -6.16 -13.27
CA VAL A 152 -9.89 -4.82 -12.72
C VAL A 152 -8.49 -4.31 -13.08
N ALA A 153 -7.47 -5.14 -12.93
CA ALA A 153 -6.10 -4.79 -13.26
C ALA A 153 -5.89 -4.56 -14.76
N ASP A 154 -6.65 -5.24 -15.63
CA ASP A 154 -6.63 -4.98 -17.08
C ASP A 154 -7.33 -3.66 -17.43
N GLU A 155 -8.48 -3.35 -16.81
CA GLU A 155 -9.13 -2.05 -16.91
C GLU A 155 -8.18 -0.91 -16.50
N ILE A 156 -7.53 -1.05 -15.34
CA ILE A 156 -6.56 -0.06 -14.85
C ILE A 156 -5.41 0.10 -15.85
N ARG A 157 -4.82 -0.99 -16.36
CA ARG A 157 -3.68 -0.91 -17.31
C ARG A 157 -4.04 -0.25 -18.65
N GLN A 158 -5.29 -0.35 -19.10
CA GLN A 158 -5.75 0.22 -20.36
C GLN A 158 -6.31 1.65 -20.21
N THR A 159 -6.64 2.05 -18.98
CA THR A 159 -7.18 3.38 -18.68
C THR A 159 -6.07 4.41 -18.62
N ARG A 160 -6.28 5.59 -19.20
CA ARG A 160 -5.31 6.69 -19.10
C ARG A 160 -5.28 7.21 -17.65
N GLU A 161 -4.10 7.53 -17.17
CA GLU A 161 -3.86 7.92 -15.77
C GLU A 161 -4.76 9.06 -15.28
N ASP A 162 -5.03 10.07 -16.13
CA ASP A 162 -5.89 11.22 -15.80
C ASP A 162 -7.39 10.88 -15.70
N THR A 163 -7.78 9.68 -16.14
CA THR A 163 -9.16 9.19 -16.12
C THR A 163 -9.36 7.99 -15.19
N LEU A 164 -8.34 7.62 -14.42
CA LEU A 164 -8.46 6.57 -13.42
C LEU A 164 -9.48 6.94 -12.35
N LYS A 165 -10.31 5.97 -11.98
CA LYS A 165 -11.20 6.10 -10.83
C LYS A 165 -10.38 6.11 -9.53
N PRO A 166 -10.92 6.65 -8.42
CA PRO A 166 -10.33 6.47 -7.10
C PRO A 166 -10.05 4.98 -6.80
N PHE A 167 -8.97 4.72 -6.08
CA PHE A 167 -8.54 3.35 -5.75
C PHE A 167 -9.65 2.55 -5.06
N GLU A 168 -10.40 3.20 -4.17
CA GLU A 168 -11.47 2.60 -3.38
C GLU A 168 -12.58 2.03 -4.25
N GLU A 169 -12.86 2.63 -5.41
CA GLU A 169 -13.85 2.12 -6.35
C GLU A 169 -13.41 0.81 -6.99
N TYR A 170 -12.13 0.70 -7.35
CA TYR A 170 -11.56 -0.54 -7.88
C TYR A 170 -11.49 -1.62 -6.81
N PHE A 171 -11.08 -1.26 -5.59
CA PHE A 171 -11.03 -2.16 -4.45
C PHE A 171 -12.40 -2.72 -4.09
N ALA A 172 -13.46 -1.89 -4.13
CA ALA A 172 -14.82 -2.31 -3.81
C ALA A 172 -15.39 -3.37 -4.77
N LEU A 173 -14.80 -3.55 -5.96
CA LEU A 173 -15.18 -4.61 -6.89
C LEU A 173 -14.64 -5.98 -6.48
N LEU A 174 -13.57 -6.02 -5.68
CA LEU A 174 -12.99 -7.29 -5.25
C LEU A 174 -13.97 -8.03 -4.32
N PRO A 175 -14.17 -9.35 -4.52
CA PRO A 175 -15.04 -10.12 -3.67
C PRO A 175 -14.50 -10.15 -2.24
N SER A 176 -15.38 -9.80 -1.30
CA SER A 176 -15.12 -10.02 0.12
C SER A 176 -15.06 -11.52 0.42
N PRO A 177 -14.26 -11.95 1.39
CA PRO A 177 -14.25 -13.34 1.79
C PRO A 177 -15.65 -13.76 2.23
N MET A 178 -16.08 -14.97 1.86
CA MET A 178 -17.44 -15.44 2.11
C MET A 178 -17.74 -15.39 3.61
N GLN A 179 -18.61 -14.46 4.03
CA GLN A 179 -19.16 -14.48 5.37
C GLN A 179 -20.14 -15.64 5.48
N PHE A 180 -19.84 -16.62 6.33
CA PHE A 180 -20.82 -17.66 6.65
C PHE A 180 -21.88 -17.08 7.58
N PRO A 181 -23.18 -17.26 7.28
CA PRO A 181 -24.21 -17.19 8.29
C PRO A 181 -24.15 -18.48 9.12
N ASP A 182 -23.16 -18.63 10.01
CA ASP A 182 -23.11 -19.76 10.96
C ASP A 182 -22.14 -19.54 12.14
N SER A 183 -22.06 -18.30 12.64
CA SER A 183 -21.44 -18.02 13.95
C SER A 183 -22.45 -18.03 15.12
N ASP A 184 -23.68 -18.52 14.92
CA ASP A 184 -24.75 -18.48 15.94
C ASP A 184 -25.19 -19.87 16.47
N ASN A 185 -24.36 -20.91 16.29
CA ASN A 185 -24.60 -22.23 16.90
C ASN A 185 -23.41 -22.74 17.74
N ARG A 186 -22.72 -21.83 18.42
CA ARG A 186 -21.95 -22.18 19.64
C ARG A 186 -22.66 -21.60 20.87
N VAL A 187 -23.91 -22.00 21.09
CA VAL A 187 -24.55 -21.88 22.40
C VAL A 187 -24.24 -23.15 23.20
N ARG A 188 -23.32 -22.97 24.16
CA ARG A 188 -23.16 -23.66 25.45
C ARG A 188 -23.09 -25.19 25.48
#